data_AF-A0A820DSW2-F1
#
_entry.id   AF-A0A820DSW2-F1
#
_cell.length_a   1.000
_cell.length_b   1.000
_cell.length_c   1.000
_cell.angle_alpha   90.00
_cell.angle_beta   90.00
_cell.angle_gamma   90.00
#
_symmetry.space_group_name_H-M   'P 1'
#
loop_
_entity.id
_entity.type
_entity.pdbx_description
1 polymer ?
#
loop_
_entity_poly.entity_id
_entity_poly.type
_entity_poly.pdbx_seq_one_letter_code
_entity_poly.pdbx_strand_id
1 'polypeptide(L)'
;STPLSIYKKLVKFVKTKELSFKYVITFNMDEYVGLPRDHPESYHSYMWNNFFKHIDIEPNNVHILDGNATDLVHECNEFERAIKESGGIELFVGGIGPDGHIAFNEPGSSLVSRTRVKTLAQDTIIANARFFDNDITKVPTSALTVGVGTVMDAREVSYRFISEEESHNESLKSY
;
A
#
# COMPACT_ATOMS: atom_id res chain seq x y z
N SER A 1 -7.90 11.25 1.59
CA SER A 1 -6.81 10.28 1.33
C SER A 1 -7.33 9.17 0.45
N THR A 2 -6.66 8.92 -0.68
CA THR A 2 -7.24 8.29 -1.88
C THR A 2 -7.95 6.94 -1.70
N PRO A 3 -7.44 5.97 -0.91
CA PRO A 3 -8.08 4.67 -0.81
C PRO A 3 -9.13 4.56 0.32
N LEU A 4 -9.17 5.48 1.29
CA LEU A 4 -10.04 5.31 2.47
C LEU A 4 -11.54 5.30 2.12
N SER A 5 -11.96 6.15 1.17
CA SER A 5 -13.35 6.15 0.70
C SER A 5 -13.69 4.91 -0.13
N ILE A 6 -12.71 4.27 -0.78
CA ILE A 6 -12.88 2.98 -1.47
C ILE A 6 -13.09 1.86 -0.43
N TYR A 7 -12.20 1.76 0.57
CA TYR A 7 -12.31 0.74 1.61
C TYR A 7 -13.66 0.82 2.35
N LYS A 8 -14.12 2.02 2.70
CA LYS A 8 -15.44 2.21 3.34
C LYS A 8 -16.59 1.67 2.47
N LYS A 9 -16.54 1.87 1.15
CA LYS A 9 -17.55 1.34 0.21
C LYS A 9 -17.46 -0.18 0.05
N LEU A 10 -16.26 -0.73 -0.09
CA LEU A 10 -16.06 -2.19 -0.18
C LEU A 10 -16.55 -2.90 1.08
N VAL A 11 -16.22 -2.37 2.26
CA VAL A 11 -16.73 -2.86 3.55
C VAL A 11 -18.25 -2.83 3.60
N LYS A 12 -18.88 -1.77 3.07
CA LYS A 12 -20.34 -1.70 2.98
C LYS A 12 -20.90 -2.83 2.11
N PHE A 13 -20.34 -3.06 0.92
CA PHE A 13 -20.78 -4.14 0.03
C PHE A 13 -20.63 -5.53 0.64
N VAL A 14 -19.55 -5.76 1.42
CA VAL A 14 -19.38 -7.02 2.16
C VAL A 14 -20.45 -7.16 3.24
N LYS A 15 -20.72 -6.10 4.00
CA LYS A 15 -21.77 -6.09 5.05
C LYS A 15 -23.18 -6.28 4.48
N THR A 16 -23.45 -5.79 3.27
CA THR A 16 -24.73 -6.01 2.56
C THR A 16 -24.76 -7.32 1.76
N LYS A 17 -23.70 -8.14 1.82
CA LYS A 17 -23.54 -9.42 1.11
C LYS A 17 -23.58 -9.31 -0.42
N GLU A 18 -23.24 -8.14 -0.96
CA GLU A 18 -23.10 -7.90 -2.39
C GLU A 18 -21.71 -8.33 -2.90
N LEU A 19 -20.73 -8.45 -2.00
CA LEU A 19 -19.35 -8.82 -2.29
C LEU A 19 -18.80 -9.75 -1.20
N SER A 20 -17.86 -10.63 -1.54
CA SER A 20 -17.14 -11.49 -0.59
C SER A 20 -15.66 -11.53 -0.94
N PHE A 21 -14.81 -11.45 0.09
CA PHE A 21 -13.36 -11.55 0.00
C PHE A 21 -12.81 -12.91 0.43
N LYS A 22 -13.69 -13.89 0.69
CA LYS A 22 -13.32 -15.22 1.19
C LYS A 22 -12.28 -15.94 0.33
N TYR A 23 -12.33 -15.73 -0.98
CA TYR A 23 -11.40 -16.36 -1.94
C TYR A 23 -10.48 -15.33 -2.61
N VAL A 24 -10.42 -14.11 -2.09
CA VAL A 24 -9.54 -13.06 -2.60
C VAL A 24 -8.20 -13.15 -1.90
N ILE A 25 -7.12 -13.10 -2.69
CA ILE A 25 -5.74 -12.95 -2.23
C ILE A 25 -5.31 -11.51 -2.49
N THR A 26 -4.72 -10.87 -1.50
CA THR A 26 -4.33 -9.45 -1.57
C THR A 26 -2.84 -9.28 -1.37
N PHE A 27 -2.24 -8.41 -2.18
CA PHE A 27 -0.84 -8.00 -2.05
C PHE A 27 -0.78 -6.49 -1.89
N ASN A 28 -0.20 -6.02 -0.79
CA ASN A 28 0.03 -4.61 -0.54
C ASN A 28 1.28 -4.10 -1.27
N MET A 29 1.29 -2.80 -1.57
CA MET A 29 2.34 -2.20 -2.40
C MET A 29 3.66 -2.04 -1.68
N ASP A 30 3.62 -1.75 -0.39
CA ASP A 30 4.77 -1.29 0.37
C ASP A 30 4.59 -1.48 1.87
N GLU A 31 5.70 -1.39 2.59
CA GLU A 31 5.78 -1.29 4.06
C GLU A 31 7.07 -0.55 4.45
N TYR A 32 7.04 0.17 5.57
CA TYR A 32 8.23 0.82 6.09
C TYR A 32 9.24 -0.18 6.66
N VAL A 33 10.53 0.08 6.40
CA VAL A 33 11.61 -0.72 6.98
C VAL A 33 11.90 -0.27 8.41
N GLY A 34 11.99 -1.22 9.34
CA GLY A 34 12.36 -0.97 10.75
C GLY A 34 11.26 -0.35 11.60
N LEU A 35 10.03 -0.19 11.08
CA LEU A 35 8.89 0.26 11.85
C LEU A 35 8.16 -0.95 12.47
N PRO A 36 7.90 -0.98 13.79
CA PRO A 36 7.19 -2.09 14.41
C PRO A 36 5.84 -2.35 13.73
N ARG A 37 5.52 -3.64 13.53
CA ARG A 37 4.30 -4.08 12.83
C ARG A 37 2.99 -3.64 13.51
N ASP A 38 3.03 -3.42 14.81
CA ASP A 38 1.93 -2.93 15.64
C ASP A 38 1.91 -1.40 15.78
N HIS A 39 2.92 -0.70 15.22
CA HIS A 39 2.93 0.75 15.20
C HIS A 39 1.68 1.27 14.47
N PRO A 40 0.97 2.28 14.99
CA PRO A 40 -0.29 2.77 14.41
C PRO A 40 -0.14 3.23 12.96
N GLU A 41 1.02 3.79 12.62
CA GLU A 41 1.35 4.29 11.27
C GLU A 41 2.05 3.26 10.37
N SER A 42 2.21 2.00 10.80
CA SER A 42 2.64 0.94 9.87
C SER A 42 1.54 0.67 8.84
N TYR A 43 1.92 0.29 7.63
CA TYR A 43 0.93 -0.02 6.60
C TYR A 43 0.18 -1.31 6.92
N HIS A 44 0.81 -2.23 7.65
CA HIS A 44 0.15 -3.34 8.31
C HIS A 44 -1.01 -2.86 9.20
N SER A 45 -0.74 -2.02 10.22
CA SER A 45 -1.80 -1.49 11.10
C SER A 45 -2.85 -0.69 10.33
N TYR A 46 -2.42 0.12 9.36
CA TYR A 46 -3.33 0.89 8.51
C TYR A 46 -4.33 -0.01 7.79
N MET A 47 -3.87 -1.07 7.13
CA MET A 47 -4.73 -1.96 6.37
C MET A 47 -5.67 -2.78 7.26
N TRP A 48 -5.18 -3.30 8.38
CA TRP A 48 -6.02 -4.01 9.33
C TRP A 48 -7.07 -3.10 9.96
N ASN A 49 -6.71 -1.87 10.29
CA ASN A 49 -7.65 -0.93 10.92
C ASN A 49 -8.72 -0.41 9.96
N ASN A 50 -8.37 -0.17 8.70
CA ASN A 50 -9.25 0.47 7.74
C ASN A 50 -10.00 -0.52 6.85
N PHE A 51 -9.51 -1.76 6.67
CA PHE A 51 -10.08 -2.69 5.70
C PHE A 51 -10.19 -4.13 6.21
N PHE A 52 -9.08 -4.84 6.42
CA PHE A 52 -9.09 -6.30 6.56
C PHE A 52 -9.93 -6.83 7.73
N LYS A 53 -9.98 -6.13 8.88
CA LYS A 53 -10.79 -6.57 10.02
C LYS A 53 -12.31 -6.40 9.83
N HIS A 54 -12.74 -5.77 8.74
CA HIS A 54 -14.15 -5.43 8.47
C HIS A 54 -14.77 -6.24 7.33
N ILE A 55 -14.01 -7.17 6.74
CA ILE A 55 -14.42 -8.00 5.61
C ILE A 55 -14.20 -9.48 5.93
N ASP A 56 -14.71 -10.39 5.08
CA ASP A 56 -14.63 -11.84 5.22
C ASP A 56 -13.38 -12.44 4.56
N ILE A 57 -12.26 -11.72 4.57
CA ILE A 57 -10.98 -12.21 4.02
C ILE A 57 -10.32 -13.20 4.98
N GLU A 58 -9.76 -14.28 4.43
CA GLU A 58 -8.95 -15.22 5.21
C GLU A 58 -7.57 -14.59 5.50
N PRO A 59 -7.08 -14.58 6.75
CA PRO A 59 -5.80 -13.96 7.09
C PRO A 59 -4.60 -14.48 6.28
N ASN A 60 -4.63 -15.76 5.89
CA ASN A 60 -3.57 -16.38 5.08
C ASN A 60 -3.53 -15.88 3.63
N ASN A 61 -4.60 -15.21 3.17
CA ASN A 61 -4.68 -14.60 1.85
C ASN A 61 -4.20 -13.13 1.86
N VAL A 62 -3.76 -12.61 3.00
CA VAL A 62 -3.28 -11.24 3.15
C VAL A 62 -1.75 -11.22 3.12
N HIS A 63 -1.18 -10.61 2.08
CA HIS A 63 0.25 -10.46 1.89
C HIS A 63 0.65 -8.99 1.97
N ILE A 64 1.47 -8.67 2.97
CA ILE A 64 2.09 -7.36 3.18
C ILE A 64 3.57 -7.61 3.40
N LEU A 65 4.43 -6.82 2.75
CA LEU A 65 5.89 -6.90 2.89
C LEU A 65 6.30 -6.78 4.37
N ASP A 66 7.20 -7.65 4.83
CA ASP A 66 7.76 -7.53 6.18
C ASP A 66 8.98 -6.61 6.21
N GLY A 67 8.75 -5.34 6.52
CA GLY A 67 9.81 -4.34 6.69
C GLY A 67 10.77 -4.60 7.87
N ASN A 68 10.51 -5.60 8.71
CA ASN A 68 11.39 -6.01 9.81
C ASN A 68 12.04 -7.37 9.57
N ALA A 69 11.94 -7.93 8.36
CA ALA A 69 12.61 -9.17 7.99
C ALA A 69 14.13 -9.07 8.16
N THR A 70 14.76 -10.16 8.59
CA THR A 70 16.22 -10.23 8.80
C THR A 70 16.99 -10.07 7.49
N ASP A 71 16.44 -10.57 6.38
CA ASP A 71 16.95 -10.37 5.02
C ASP A 71 15.85 -9.75 4.14
N LEU A 72 15.92 -8.43 3.97
CA LEU A 72 14.97 -7.65 3.20
C LEU A 72 14.98 -7.99 1.69
N VAL A 73 16.13 -8.44 1.16
CA VAL A 73 16.23 -8.84 -0.25
C VAL A 73 15.54 -10.18 -0.46
N HIS A 74 15.73 -11.11 0.48
CA HIS A 74 14.99 -12.37 0.48
C HIS A 74 13.48 -12.14 0.57
N GLU A 75 13.03 -11.27 1.49
CA GLU A 75 11.61 -10.89 1.63
C GLU A 75 11.02 -10.38 0.32
N CYS A 76 11.72 -9.48 -0.38
CA CYS A 76 11.27 -8.96 -1.68
C CYS A 76 11.15 -10.06 -2.74
N ASN A 77 12.10 -11.00 -2.78
CA ASN A 77 12.08 -12.11 -3.73
C ASN A 77 10.95 -13.11 -3.43
N GLU A 78 10.70 -13.39 -2.15
CA GLU A 78 9.61 -14.26 -1.72
C GLU A 78 8.25 -13.63 -1.99
N PHE A 79 8.13 -12.30 -1.85
CA PHE A 79 6.92 -11.57 -2.21
C PHE A 79 6.60 -11.69 -3.71
N GLU A 80 7.61 -11.51 -4.58
CA GLU A 80 7.47 -11.72 -6.03
C GLU A 80 7.12 -13.18 -6.37
N ARG A 81 7.69 -14.15 -5.63
CA ARG A 81 7.37 -15.57 -5.79
C ARG A 81 5.92 -15.86 -5.42
N ALA A 82 5.45 -15.34 -4.29
CA ALA A 82 4.07 -15.50 -3.81
C ALA A 82 3.05 -14.91 -4.81
N ILE A 83 3.36 -13.75 -5.42
CA ILE A 83 2.52 -13.17 -6.48
C ILE A 83 2.40 -14.14 -7.67
N LYS A 84 3.53 -14.69 -8.13
CA LYS A 84 3.55 -15.63 -9.28
C LYS A 84 2.86 -16.95 -8.97
N GLU A 85 3.09 -17.51 -7.79
CA GLU A 85 2.44 -18.75 -7.34
C GLU A 85 0.93 -18.59 -7.18
N SER A 86 0.46 -17.37 -6.89
CA SER A 86 -0.96 -17.02 -6.85
C SER A 86 -1.58 -16.81 -8.24
N GLY A 87 -0.81 -16.94 -9.32
CA GLY A 87 -1.26 -16.74 -10.70
C GLY A 87 -1.11 -15.31 -11.22
N GLY A 88 -0.42 -14.43 -10.49
CA GLY A 88 -0.26 -13.01 -10.84
C GLY A 88 -1.35 -12.11 -10.24
N ILE A 89 -1.21 -10.80 -10.45
CA ILE A 89 -2.19 -9.82 -9.99
C ILE A 89 -3.27 -9.62 -11.05
N GLU A 90 -4.51 -9.93 -10.72
CA GLU A 90 -5.64 -9.70 -11.64
C GLU A 90 -5.98 -8.21 -11.74
N LEU A 91 -6.07 -7.52 -10.60
CA LEU A 91 -6.40 -6.09 -10.51
C LEU A 91 -5.47 -5.42 -9.50
N PHE A 92 -4.73 -4.43 -9.97
CA PHE A 92 -3.94 -3.54 -9.13
C PHE A 92 -4.67 -2.20 -8.96
N VAL A 93 -4.98 -1.82 -7.72
CA VAL A 93 -5.67 -0.55 -7.41
C VAL A 93 -4.72 0.37 -6.67
N GLY A 94 -4.39 1.51 -7.27
CA GLY A 94 -3.41 2.45 -6.71
C GLY A 94 -3.83 3.91 -6.79
N GLY A 95 -3.11 4.73 -6.02
CA GLY A 95 -3.07 6.17 -6.21
C GLY A 95 -1.83 6.57 -7.00
N ILE A 96 -1.89 7.75 -7.62
CA ILE A 96 -0.72 8.40 -8.22
C ILE A 96 -0.40 9.64 -7.38
N GLY A 97 0.87 9.77 -6.99
CA GLY A 97 1.40 10.95 -6.30
C GLY A 97 1.39 12.18 -7.21
N PRO A 98 1.49 13.40 -6.65
CA PRO A 98 1.49 14.65 -7.43
C PRO A 98 2.68 14.75 -8.41
N ASP A 99 3.77 14.05 -8.14
CA ASP A 99 4.98 13.90 -8.96
C ASP A 99 4.89 12.69 -9.94
N GLY A 100 3.76 11.99 -9.97
CA GLY A 100 3.55 10.81 -10.81
C GLY A 100 4.02 9.48 -10.20
N HIS A 101 4.50 9.44 -8.95
CA HIS A 101 4.95 8.17 -8.36
C HIS A 101 3.78 7.21 -8.10
N ILE A 102 4.10 5.91 -8.17
CA ILE A 102 3.21 4.79 -7.82
C ILE A 102 3.89 3.99 -6.73
N ALA A 103 3.20 3.73 -5.61
CA ALA A 103 3.84 3.20 -4.40
C ALA A 103 5.03 4.10 -4.01
N PHE A 104 6.16 3.54 -3.58
CA PHE A 104 7.41 4.29 -3.41
C PHE A 104 8.33 4.30 -4.65
N ASN A 105 7.77 4.12 -5.86
CA ASN A 105 8.52 4.27 -7.11
C ASN A 105 8.64 5.75 -7.52
N GLU A 106 9.52 6.47 -6.81
CA GLU A 106 9.83 7.88 -7.04
C GLU A 106 10.46 8.13 -8.43
N PRO A 107 10.41 9.38 -8.94
CA PRO A 107 11.05 9.75 -10.20
C PRO A 107 12.51 9.27 -10.30
N GLY A 108 12.85 8.69 -11.45
CA GLY A 108 14.15 8.04 -11.67
C GLY A 108 14.18 6.54 -11.37
N SER A 109 13.08 5.97 -10.85
CA SER A 109 12.92 4.52 -10.75
C SER A 109 12.89 3.86 -12.14
N SER A 110 13.52 2.68 -12.26
CA SER A 110 13.47 1.90 -13.50
C SER A 110 12.05 1.46 -13.83
N LEU A 111 11.64 1.61 -15.09
CA LEU A 111 10.33 1.16 -15.60
C LEU A 111 10.16 -0.36 -15.54
N VAL A 112 11.26 -1.11 -15.45
CA VAL A 112 11.26 -2.59 -15.30
C VAL A 112 11.69 -3.02 -13.90
N SER A 113 11.61 -2.09 -12.92
CA SER A 113 11.95 -2.39 -11.53
C SER A 113 11.05 -3.49 -10.94
N ARG A 114 11.63 -4.26 -10.01
CA ARG A 114 10.95 -5.28 -9.21
C ARG A 114 10.85 -4.87 -7.76
N THR A 115 10.16 -5.68 -6.96
CA THR A 115 10.03 -5.48 -5.51
C THR A 115 11.41 -5.33 -4.89
N ARG A 116 11.62 -4.26 -4.12
CA ARG A 116 12.95 -3.88 -3.61
C ARG A 116 12.87 -3.01 -2.38
N VAL A 117 14.00 -2.92 -1.68
CA VAL A 117 14.27 -1.87 -0.70
C VAL A 117 14.48 -0.54 -1.45
N LYS A 118 13.83 0.52 -0.98
CA LYS A 118 13.96 1.87 -1.51
C LYS A 118 14.21 2.86 -0.36
N THR A 119 15.24 3.68 -0.52
CA THR A 119 15.44 4.87 0.32
C THR A 119 14.41 5.93 -0.06
N LEU A 120 13.70 6.48 0.92
CA LEU A 120 12.70 7.51 0.69
C LEU A 120 13.37 8.85 0.38
N ALA A 121 12.82 9.63 -0.57
CA ALA A 121 13.27 10.98 -0.80
C ALA A 121 12.89 11.90 0.38
N GLN A 122 13.62 13.01 0.50
CA GLN A 122 13.38 13.99 1.55
C GLN A 122 11.96 14.55 1.49
N ASP A 123 11.42 14.80 0.29
CA ASP A 123 10.05 15.31 0.11
C ASP A 123 9.01 14.30 0.62
N THR A 124 9.23 13.00 0.41
CA THR A 124 8.40 11.91 0.93
C THR A 124 8.45 11.87 2.46
N ILE A 125 9.64 12.02 3.05
CA ILE A 125 9.82 12.09 4.51
C ILE A 125 9.05 13.28 5.09
N ILE A 126 9.18 14.47 4.48
CA ILE A 126 8.48 15.68 4.92
C ILE A 126 6.96 15.51 4.79
N ALA A 127 6.47 14.96 3.68
CA ALA A 127 5.05 14.73 3.45
C ALA A 127 4.44 13.73 4.45
N ASN A 128 5.21 12.71 4.85
CA ASN A 128 4.76 11.67 5.77
C ASN A 128 4.91 12.07 7.25
N ALA A 129 5.77 13.05 7.58
CA ALA A 129 5.95 13.53 8.95
C ALA A 129 4.64 13.93 9.65
N ARG A 130 3.62 14.37 8.90
CA ARG A 130 2.28 14.66 9.44
C ARG A 130 1.62 13.49 10.19
N PHE A 131 2.02 12.26 9.86
CA PHE A 131 1.55 11.04 10.52
C PHE A 131 2.41 10.67 11.74
N PHE A 132 3.62 11.21 11.83
CA PHE A 132 4.60 10.94 12.89
C PHE A 132 4.79 12.16 13.80
N ASP A 133 3.69 12.71 14.34
CA ASP A 133 3.68 13.90 15.20
C ASP A 133 4.30 15.17 14.58
N ASN A 134 4.36 15.27 13.26
CA ASN A 134 5.10 16.31 12.52
C ASN A 134 6.62 16.30 12.79
N ASP A 135 7.18 15.15 13.20
CA ASP A 135 8.61 14.96 13.44
C ASP A 135 9.24 14.09 12.35
N ILE A 136 10.08 14.72 11.52
CA ILE A 136 10.79 14.04 10.42
C ILE A 136 11.76 12.95 10.90
N THR A 137 12.24 13.03 12.15
CA THR A 137 13.22 12.08 12.69
C THR A 137 12.59 10.74 13.07
N LYS A 138 11.26 10.74 13.24
CA LYS A 138 10.47 9.53 13.51
C LYS A 138 10.03 8.80 12.25
N VAL A 139 10.16 9.44 11.08
CA VAL A 139 9.77 8.86 9.80
C VAL A 139 10.85 7.85 9.37
N PRO A 140 10.49 6.61 9.02
CA PRO A 140 11.43 5.65 8.47
C PRO A 140 12.10 6.19 7.20
N THR A 141 13.41 5.96 7.05
CA THR A 141 14.19 6.47 5.91
C THR A 141 14.18 5.52 4.70
N SER A 142 13.63 4.32 4.86
CA SER A 142 13.52 3.32 3.82
C SER A 142 12.21 2.53 3.92
N ALA A 143 11.79 1.97 2.79
CA ALA A 143 10.61 1.15 2.66
C ALA A 143 10.89 -0.03 1.71
N LEU A 144 10.14 -1.11 1.90
CA LEU A 144 9.98 -2.14 0.87
C LEU A 144 8.85 -1.69 -0.04
N THR A 145 9.01 -1.86 -1.35
CA THR A 145 7.98 -1.48 -2.32
C THR A 145 8.00 -2.37 -3.54
N VAL A 146 6.82 -2.68 -4.08
CA VAL A 146 6.67 -3.34 -5.39
C VAL A 146 7.25 -2.45 -6.49
N GLY A 147 7.86 -3.08 -7.49
CA GLY A 147 8.45 -2.34 -8.61
C GLY A 147 7.42 -1.95 -9.66
N VAL A 148 7.80 -1.02 -10.54
CA VAL A 148 6.96 -0.63 -11.68
C VAL A 148 6.67 -1.84 -12.58
N GLY A 149 7.66 -2.70 -12.81
CA GLY A 149 7.47 -3.94 -13.56
C GLY A 149 6.51 -4.91 -12.87
N THR A 150 6.54 -4.98 -11.54
CA THR A 150 5.61 -5.80 -10.75
C THR A 150 4.17 -5.31 -10.90
N VAL A 151 3.95 -3.98 -10.90
CA VAL A 151 2.64 -3.38 -11.15
C VAL A 151 2.17 -3.62 -12.59
N MET A 152 3.08 -3.49 -13.56
CA MET A 152 2.78 -3.67 -14.98
C MET A 152 2.53 -5.13 -15.38
N ASP A 153 2.99 -6.09 -14.58
CA ASP A 153 2.68 -7.52 -14.75
C ASP A 153 1.23 -7.84 -14.33
N ALA A 154 0.52 -6.90 -13.69
CA ALA A 154 -0.90 -7.06 -13.40
C ALA A 154 -1.75 -7.04 -14.68
N ARG A 155 -2.82 -7.83 -14.70
CA ARG A 155 -3.72 -7.89 -15.86
C ARG A 155 -4.51 -6.60 -16.07
N GLU A 156 -4.96 -5.98 -14.98
CA GLU A 156 -5.62 -4.68 -14.99
C GLU A 156 -5.01 -3.77 -13.93
N VAL A 157 -4.84 -2.49 -14.27
CA VAL A 157 -4.35 -1.47 -13.36
C VAL A 157 -5.34 -0.31 -13.34
N SER A 158 -5.86 0.01 -12.16
CA SER A 158 -6.83 1.08 -11.93
C SER A 158 -6.24 2.14 -11.02
N TYR A 159 -6.08 3.35 -11.56
CA TYR A 159 -5.59 4.51 -10.79
C TYR A 159 -6.72 5.46 -10.46
N ARG A 160 -6.75 5.89 -9.20
CA ARG A 160 -7.63 6.97 -8.78
C ARG A 160 -6.85 8.27 -8.64
N PHE A 161 -7.28 9.28 -9.38
CA PHE A 161 -6.88 10.67 -9.23
C PHE A 161 -7.91 11.39 -8.37
N ILE A 162 -7.46 12.17 -7.40
CA ILE A 162 -8.32 13.06 -6.61
C ILE A 162 -7.81 14.48 -6.86
N SER A 163 -8.67 15.36 -7.37
CA SER A 163 -8.33 16.77 -7.56
C SER A 163 -8.18 17.47 -6.21
N GLU A 164 -7.41 18.56 -6.15
CA GLU A 164 -7.21 19.36 -4.93
C GLU A 164 -8.54 19.80 -4.30
N GLU A 165 -9.55 20.09 -5.12
CA GLU A 165 -10.88 20.53 -4.71
C GLU A 165 -11.66 19.42 -3.97
N GLU A 166 -11.52 18.16 -4.38
CA GLU A 166 -12.12 17.01 -3.68
C GLU A 166 -11.38 16.67 -2.38
N SER A 167 -10.06 16.90 -2.32
CA SER A 167 -9.24 16.62 -1.13
C SER A 167 -9.66 17.47 0.08
N HIS A 168 -10.04 18.73 -0.16
CA HIS A 168 -10.53 19.67 0.85
C HIS A 168 -11.94 19.29 1.35
N ASN A 169 -12.73 18.64 0.51
CA ASN A 169 -14.10 18.28 0.82
C ASN A 169 -14.19 16.90 1.54
N GLU A 170 -13.25 16.00 1.31
CA GLU A 170 -13.11 14.76 2.08
C GLU A 170 -12.60 15.01 3.52
N SER A 171 -11.68 15.96 3.73
CA SER A 171 -11.17 16.30 5.07
C SER A 171 -12.24 16.94 5.97
N LEU A 172 -13.15 17.72 5.39
CA LEU A 172 -14.28 18.32 6.11
C LEU A 172 -15.37 17.30 6.50
N LYS A 173 -15.44 16.15 5.84
CA LYS A 173 -16.42 15.07 6.14
C LYS A 173 -15.89 14.03 7.13
N SER A 174 -14.63 14.13 7.55
CA SER A 174 -14.01 13.25 8.55
C SER A 174 -14.03 13.80 9.98
N TYR A 175 -14.64 14.97 10.21
CA TYR A 175 -14.94 15.52 11.53
C TYR A 175 -16.44 15.40 11.87
#